data_AF-A0A933JXA4-F1
#
_entry.id   AF-A0A933JXA4-F1
#
_cell.length_a   1.000
_cell.length_b   1.000
_cell.length_c   1.000
_cell.angle_alpha   90.00
_cell.angle_beta   90.00
_cell.angle_gamma   90.00
#
_symmetry.space_group_name_H-M   'P 1'
#
loop_
_entity.id
_entity.type
_entity.pdbx_description
1 polymer ?
#
loop_
_entity_poly.entity_id
_entity_poly.type
_entity_poly.pdbx_seq_one_letter_code
_entity_poly.pdbx_strand_id
1 'polypeptide(L)'
;MKSDVYSWRLSHGLKSALEHEAQALGISVAALLDRISAEWLANRRAEATDEEHLARIRASAACAIGSIEGQASNRSERARELVRERLRARAAK
;
A
#
# COMPACT_ATOMS: atom_id res chain seq x y z
N MET A 1 10.04 -6.43 29.39
CA MET A 1 10.31 -7.88 29.56
C MET A 1 9.21 -8.61 28.81
N LYS A 2 9.52 -9.55 27.91
CA LYS A 2 8.49 -10.33 27.20
C LYS A 2 7.88 -11.35 28.19
N SER A 3 6.56 -11.41 28.27
CA SER A 3 5.82 -12.29 29.19
C SER A 3 5.39 -13.61 28.55
N ASP A 4 5.21 -13.61 27.23
CA ASP A 4 4.51 -14.70 26.55
C ASP A 4 5.51 -15.58 25.79
N VAL A 5 5.41 -16.89 26.01
CA VAL A 5 6.22 -17.90 25.33
C VAL A 5 5.34 -18.65 24.34
N TYR A 6 5.71 -18.57 23.06
CA TYR A 6 5.04 -19.29 21.99
C TYR A 6 5.89 -20.49 21.56
N SER A 7 5.26 -21.66 21.45
CA SER A 7 5.89 -22.87 20.91
C SER A 7 5.40 -23.12 19.49
N TRP A 8 6.30 -23.10 18.51
CA TRP A 8 5.99 -23.37 17.10
C TRP A 8 6.56 -24.70 16.65
N ARG A 9 5.82 -25.40 15.78
CA ARG A 9 6.34 -26.56 15.06
C ARG A 9 6.94 -26.09 13.74
N LEU A 10 8.24 -26.30 13.59
CA LEU A 10 8.99 -25.97 12.39
C LEU A 10 9.56 -27.25 11.78
N SER A 11 9.74 -27.28 10.46
CA SER A 11 10.55 -28.32 9.85
C SER A 11 12.01 -28.18 10.31
N HIS A 12 12.75 -29.28 10.34
CA HIS A 12 14.15 -29.27 10.75
C HIS A 12 15.00 -28.30 9.91
N GLY A 13 14.77 -28.28 8.58
CA GLY A 13 15.49 -27.38 7.67
C GLY A 13 15.20 -25.90 7.97
N LEU A 14 13.94 -25.54 8.24
CA LEU A 14 13.58 -24.16 8.57
C LEU A 14 14.17 -23.73 9.91
N LYS A 15 14.15 -24.60 10.92
CA LYS A 15 14.79 -24.33 12.21
C LYS A 15 16.29 -24.04 12.04
N SER A 16 17.00 -24.89 11.31
CA SER A 16 18.44 -24.73 11.07
C SER A 16 18.76 -23.43 10.33
N ALA A 17 17.96 -23.07 9.33
CA ALA A 17 18.12 -21.81 8.60
C ALA A 17 17.94 -20.57 9.52
N LEU A 18 16.92 -20.59 10.40
CA LEU A 18 16.69 -19.51 11.36
C LEU A 18 17.82 -19.38 12.38
N GLU A 19 18.35 -20.50 12.88
CA GLU A 19 19.48 -20.51 13.82
C GLU A 19 20.74 -19.96 13.17
N HIS A 20 21.03 -20.37 11.92
CA HIS A 20 22.17 -19.86 11.17
C HIS A 20 22.07 -18.36 10.90
N GLU A 21 20.90 -17.88 10.48
CA GLU A 21 20.68 -16.45 10.22
C GLU A 21 20.76 -15.61 11.50
N ALA A 22 20.18 -16.10 12.59
CA ALA A 22 20.28 -15.44 13.89
C ALA A 22 21.75 -15.34 14.36
N GLN A 23 22.52 -16.41 14.16
CA GLN A 23 23.95 -16.44 14.46
C GLN A 23 24.74 -15.45 13.59
N ALA A 24 24.46 -15.39 12.28
CA ALA A 24 25.11 -14.45 11.37
C ALA A 24 24.84 -12.99 11.73
N LEU A 25 23.63 -12.70 12.23
CA LEU A 25 23.22 -11.37 12.69
C LEU A 25 23.64 -11.07 14.15
N GLY A 26 24.18 -12.06 14.88
CA GLY A 26 24.56 -11.92 16.28
C GLY A 26 23.38 -11.67 17.23
N ILE A 27 22.19 -12.13 16.88
CA ILE A 27 20.95 -11.96 17.68
C ILE A 27 20.36 -13.32 18.06
N SER A 28 19.41 -13.32 19.00
CA SER A 28 18.66 -14.54 19.33
C SER A 28 17.65 -14.88 18.24
N VAL A 29 17.34 -16.16 18.08
CA VAL A 29 16.27 -16.63 17.18
C VAL A 29 14.93 -15.97 17.51
N ALA A 30 14.65 -15.74 18.79
CA ALA A 30 13.44 -15.01 19.20
C ALA A 30 13.42 -13.59 18.64
N ALA A 31 14.52 -12.84 18.76
CA ALA A 31 14.63 -11.48 18.22
C ALA A 31 14.50 -11.46 16.68
N LEU A 32 15.08 -12.46 16.00
CA LEU A 32 14.93 -12.62 14.55
C LEU A 32 13.46 -12.85 14.17
N LEU A 33 12.77 -13.76 14.87
CA LEU A 33 11.36 -14.06 14.60
C LEU A 33 10.45 -12.87 14.84
N ASP A 34 10.70 -12.08 15.89
CA ASP A 34 9.95 -10.85 16.13
C ASP A 34 10.12 -9.86 14.98
N ARG A 35 11.36 -9.69 14.52
CA ARG A 35 11.66 -8.80 13.38
C ARG A 35 10.95 -9.25 12.12
N ILE A 36 11.10 -10.53 11.74
CA ILE A 36 10.44 -11.10 10.56
C ILE A 36 8.92 -10.94 10.66
N SER A 37 8.35 -11.22 11.82
CA SER A 37 6.91 -11.13 12.05
C SER A 37 6.41 -9.68 11.97
N ALA A 38 7.16 -8.73 12.53
CA ALA A 38 6.84 -7.31 12.46
C ALA A 38 6.91 -6.78 11.02
N GLU A 39 7.97 -7.14 10.28
CA GLU A 39 8.14 -6.77 8.87
C GLU A 39 7.03 -7.37 8.00
N TRP A 40 6.72 -8.66 8.17
CA TRP A 40 5.64 -9.31 7.42
C TRP A 40 4.27 -8.68 7.69
N LEU A 41 3.94 -8.38 8.95
CA LEU A 41 2.69 -7.72 9.31
C LEU A 41 2.63 -6.27 8.78
N ALA A 42 3.76 -5.57 8.75
CA ALA A 42 3.83 -4.21 8.21
C ALA A 42 3.57 -4.21 6.69
N ASN A 43 4.25 -5.10 5.95
CA ASN A 43 4.09 -5.23 4.51
C ASN A 43 2.65 -5.61 4.15
N ARG A 44 2.06 -6.57 4.86
CA ARG A 44 0.68 -6.99 4.63
C ARG A 44 -0.34 -5.86 4.85
N ARG A 45 -0.10 -4.96 5.82
CA ARG A 45 -0.94 -3.76 6.02
C ARG A 45 -0.77 -2.74 4.90
N ALA A 46 0.45 -2.56 4.41
CA ALA A 46 0.71 -1.67 3.27
C ALA A 46 -0.01 -2.17 2.02
N GLU A 47 0.10 -3.47 1.70
CA GLU A 47 -0.60 -4.10 0.57
C GLU A 47 -2.13 -3.94 0.65
N ALA A 48 -2.72 -4.15 1.84
CA ALA A 48 -4.16 -3.95 2.03
C ALA A 48 -4.57 -2.48 1.80
N THR A 49 -3.75 -1.53 2.26
CA THR A 49 -3.99 -0.10 2.05
C THR A 49 -3.94 0.27 0.57
N ASP A 50 -2.99 -0.30 -0.16
CA ASP A 50 -2.84 -0.10 -1.60
C ASP A 50 -4.01 -0.72 -2.38
N GLU A 51 -4.50 -1.90 -1.98
CA GLU A 51 -5.66 -2.53 -2.60
C GLU A 51 -6.94 -1.71 -2.38
N GLU A 52 -7.18 -1.22 -1.17
CA GLU A 52 -8.28 -0.31 -0.85
C GLU A 52 -8.17 1.02 -1.62
N HIS A 53 -6.96 1.54 -1.77
CA HIS A 53 -6.70 2.74 -2.57
C HIS A 53 -7.02 2.51 -4.05
N LEU A 54 -6.54 1.41 -4.63
CA LEU A 54 -6.84 1.01 -6.00
C LEU A 54 -8.34 0.75 -6.19
N ALA A 55 -9.03 0.17 -5.21
CA ALA A 55 -10.48 -0.02 -5.27
C ALA A 55 -11.23 1.33 -5.34
N ARG A 56 -10.81 2.33 -4.54
CA ARG A 56 -11.37 3.70 -4.61
C ARG A 56 -11.11 4.37 -5.95
N ILE A 57 -9.90 4.22 -6.50
CA ILE A 57 -9.57 4.73 -7.84
C ILE A 57 -10.45 4.06 -8.89
N ARG A 58 -10.57 2.73 -8.86
CA ARG A 58 -11.42 1.98 -9.81
C ARG A 58 -12.88 2.39 -9.72
N ALA A 59 -13.43 2.57 -8.52
CA ALA A 59 -14.80 3.04 -8.33
C ALA A 59 -15.00 4.44 -8.93
N SER A 60 -14.06 5.36 -8.70
CA SER A 60 -14.12 6.72 -9.25
C SER A 60 -13.97 6.71 -10.78
N ALA A 61 -13.06 5.89 -11.30
CA ALA A 61 -12.84 5.71 -12.73
C ALA A 61 -14.07 5.09 -13.42
N ALA A 62 -14.73 4.11 -12.80
CA ALA A 62 -15.93 3.48 -13.33
C ALA A 62 -17.05 4.50 -13.61
N CYS A 63 -17.18 5.54 -12.78
CA CYS A 63 -18.14 6.62 -13.01
C CYS A 63 -17.77 7.52 -14.21
N ALA A 64 -16.49 7.56 -14.60
CA ALA A 64 -15.98 8.44 -15.66
C ALA A 64 -15.70 7.72 -16.98
N ILE A 65 -15.48 6.41 -16.96
CA ILE A 65 -15.24 5.60 -18.17
C ILE A 65 -16.46 5.70 -19.08
N GLY A 66 -16.23 6.03 -20.36
CA GLY A 66 -17.29 6.22 -21.35
C GLY A 66 -17.97 7.59 -21.34
N SER A 67 -17.68 8.46 -20.36
CA SER A 67 -18.23 9.83 -20.32
C SER A 67 -17.60 10.79 -21.34
N ILE A 68 -16.44 10.42 -21.90
CA ILE A 68 -15.70 11.24 -22.86
C ILE A 68 -15.94 10.69 -24.27
N GLU A 69 -16.78 11.35 -25.06
CA GLU A 69 -16.95 11.01 -26.48
C GLU A 69 -15.70 11.42 -27.28
N GLY A 70 -15.17 10.54 -28.13
CA GLY A 70 -13.88 10.76 -28.82
C GLY A 70 -13.85 11.83 -29.91
N GLN A 71 -14.94 12.55 -30.17
CA GLN A 71 -15.08 13.37 -31.39
C GLN A 71 -14.73 14.86 -31.25
N ALA A 72 -14.28 15.33 -30.08
CA ALA A 72 -14.02 16.75 -29.86
C ALA A 72 -12.54 17.06 -29.60
N SER A 73 -11.85 17.55 -30.64
CA SER A 73 -10.41 17.83 -30.67
C SER A 73 -9.95 18.98 -29.75
N ASN A 74 -10.86 19.84 -29.29
CA ASN A 74 -10.54 21.04 -28.48
C ASN A 74 -11.04 20.97 -27.01
N ARG A 75 -11.40 19.78 -26.51
CA ARG A 75 -11.95 19.65 -25.13
C ARG A 75 -10.97 20.04 -24.04
N SER A 76 -9.67 19.78 -24.23
CA SER A 76 -8.64 20.14 -23.26
C SER A 76 -8.54 21.67 -23.06
N GLU A 77 -8.64 22.43 -24.15
CA GLU A 77 -8.65 23.89 -24.13
C GLU A 77 -9.91 24.43 -23.45
N ARG A 78 -11.08 23.90 -23.82
CA ARG A 78 -12.36 24.29 -23.22
C ARG A 78 -12.45 23.94 -21.73
N ALA A 79 -11.94 22.78 -21.33
CA ALA A 79 -11.85 22.39 -19.92
C ALA A 79 -10.93 23.35 -19.13
N ARG A 80 -9.80 23.74 -19.72
CA ARG A 80 -8.84 24.67 -19.10
C ARG A 80 -9.46 26.05 -18.87
N GLU A 81 -10.23 26.57 -19.83
CA GLU A 81 -10.94 27.83 -19.71
C GLU A 81 -12.00 27.78 -18.62
N LEU A 82 -12.86 26.75 -18.61
CA LEU A 82 -13.89 26.56 -17.61
C LEU A 82 -13.35 26.43 -16.18
N VAL A 83 -12.21 25.73 -16.02
CA VAL A 83 -11.54 25.64 -14.71
C VAL A 83 -11.00 27.00 -14.28
N ARG A 84 -10.39 27.76 -15.19
CA ARG A 84 -9.89 29.11 -14.89
C ARG A 84 -11.01 30.07 -14.49
N GLU A 85 -12.14 30.03 -15.17
CA GLU A 85 -13.32 30.83 -14.82
C GLU A 85 -13.84 30.48 -13.44
N ARG A 86 -13.98 29.17 -13.12
CA ARG A 86 -14.40 28.72 -11.79
C ARG A 86 -13.45 29.14 -10.69
N LEU A 87 -12.14 29.06 -10.92
CA LEU A 87 -11.14 29.49 -9.94
C LEU A 87 -11.18 31.01 -9.72
N ARG A 88 -11.35 31.81 -10.78
CA ARG A 88 -11.53 33.27 -10.67
C ARG A 88 -12.80 33.63 -9.90
N ALA A 89 -13.91 32.97 -10.19
CA ALA A 89 -15.17 33.18 -9.47
C ALA A 89 -15.06 32.80 -7.98
N ARG A 90 -14.24 31.79 -7.65
CA ARG A 90 -13.98 31.39 -6.26
C ARG A 90 -13.04 32.34 -5.53
N ALA A 91 -12.11 32.99 -6.22
CA ALA A 91 -11.19 33.97 -5.65
C ALA A 91 -11.81 35.38 -5.51
N ALA A 92 -12.87 35.67 -6.26
CA ALA A 92 -13.63 36.91 -6.18
C ALA A 92 -14.73 36.89 -5.10
N LYS A 93 -14.82 35.79 -4.33
CA LYS A 93 -15.74 35.59 -3.19
C LYS A 93 -14.94 35.44 -1.92
#